data_AF-A0A7W9IBB8-F1
#
_entry.id   AF-A0A7W9IBB8-F1
#
_cell.length_a   1.000
_cell.length_b   1.000
_cell.length_c   1.000
_cell.angle_alpha   90.00
_cell.angle_beta   90.00
_cell.angle_gamma   90.00
#
_symmetry.space_group_name_H-M   'P 1'
#
loop_
_entity.id
_entity.type
_entity.pdbx_description
1 polymer ?
#
loop_
_entity_poly.entity_id
_entity_poly.type
_entity_poly.pdbx_seq_one_letter_code
_entity_poly.pdbx_strand_id
1 'polypeptide(L)'
;MTSGPARGKRRLRAGNPRIPLTNRLVMRLLDSAARSPLDCGMGVLRYTSRTGVRVALPVQVARDDDRVVVLAGDAAKKRWWRHFTGRAPVEVLLDGRWHGGTGVVVTGPESAAAEAYRRAHPRVALPEDATFVVITFPGPLPSTLPLRGRPLARAWFATVTLAEFTGFAVPACVGTFTAGMTSAVTVPALLVAGAVEGCLLGWGQAAVLSHALPRLRRRRWIAATAGAAALAYLIGLIPSIYGESMAAWPPVPLAIVVALLGTVLLASIGTAQWLVLRCHVRHAARWIPATTAAWTVGLGMFTGFTTPLWQPGQPLALTVTIGVAGGLLMAATTSAITGYALRHLLP
;
A
#
# COMPACT_ATOMS: atom_id res chain seq x y z
N MET A 1 15.59 26.04 -53.62
CA MET A 1 15.20 24.62 -53.50
C MET A 1 16.50 23.83 -53.38
N THR A 2 16.88 23.13 -52.31
CA THR A 2 16.23 22.62 -51.10
C THR A 2 17.31 22.47 -50.02
N SER A 3 17.20 23.22 -48.93
CA SER A 3 18.01 23.10 -47.71
C SER A 3 17.39 22.04 -46.79
N GLY A 4 18.08 20.93 -46.56
CA GLY A 4 17.69 19.92 -45.57
C GLY A 4 18.77 19.77 -44.49
N PRO A 5 18.46 19.92 -43.19
CA PRO A 5 19.47 19.79 -42.15
C PRO A 5 19.67 18.33 -41.75
N ALA A 6 20.94 17.92 -41.71
CA ALA A 6 21.40 16.65 -41.18
C ALA A 6 21.03 16.49 -39.69
N ARG A 7 20.15 15.53 -39.37
CA ARG A 7 19.87 15.09 -37.99
C ARG A 7 21.04 14.26 -37.47
N GLY A 8 22.05 14.91 -36.91
CA GLY A 8 23.06 14.28 -36.07
C GLY A 8 22.46 13.82 -34.75
N LYS A 9 22.11 12.53 -34.62
CA LYS A 9 21.84 11.87 -33.34
C LYS A 9 23.15 11.80 -32.53
N ARG A 10 23.50 12.88 -31.83
CA ARG A 10 24.58 12.86 -30.84
C ARG A 10 24.09 12.11 -29.60
N ARG A 11 24.33 10.79 -29.56
CA ARG A 11 24.22 10.00 -28.32
C ARG A 11 25.20 10.60 -27.30
N LEU A 12 24.67 11.40 -26.37
CA LEU A 12 25.42 11.88 -25.21
C LEU A 12 25.77 10.66 -24.35
N ARG A 13 27.03 10.24 -24.41
CA ARG A 13 27.62 9.24 -23.49
C ARG A 13 27.30 9.66 -22.05
N ALA A 14 26.68 8.75 -21.30
CA ALA A 14 26.33 8.93 -19.91
C ALA A 14 27.61 8.95 -19.05
N GLY A 15 28.14 10.14 -18.80
CA GLY A 15 29.13 10.36 -17.74
C GLY A 15 28.46 10.17 -16.37
N ASN A 16 29.00 9.27 -15.57
CA ASN A 16 28.52 8.96 -14.22
C ASN A 16 28.66 10.23 -13.33
N PRO A 17 27.60 10.71 -12.66
CA PRO A 17 27.68 11.93 -11.85
C PRO A 17 28.70 11.79 -10.71
N ARG A 18 29.49 12.84 -10.47
CA ARG A 18 30.37 12.93 -9.29
C ARG A 18 29.50 13.17 -8.05
N ILE A 19 29.27 12.10 -7.28
CA ILE A 19 28.42 12.12 -6.08
C ILE A 19 29.35 12.02 -4.84
N PRO A 20 29.28 12.94 -3.87
CA PRO A 20 29.93 12.79 -2.58
C PRO A 20 29.45 11.50 -1.88
N LEU A 21 30.35 10.75 -1.23
CA LEU A 21 30.06 9.41 -0.66
C LEU A 21 28.81 9.37 0.24
N THR A 22 28.56 10.42 1.01
CA THR A 22 27.39 10.56 1.90
C THR A 22 26.06 10.59 1.13
N ASN A 23 26.03 11.15 -0.09
CA ASN A 23 24.83 11.18 -0.93
C ASN A 23 24.58 9.86 -1.67
N ARG A 24 25.60 9.00 -1.85
CA ARG A 24 25.44 7.68 -2.48
C ARG A 24 24.63 6.71 -1.61
N LEU A 25 24.79 6.78 -0.29
CA LEU A 25 24.05 5.96 0.66
C LEU A 25 22.57 6.36 0.72
N VAL A 26 22.27 7.66 0.75
CA VAL A 26 20.89 8.18 0.73
C VAL A 26 20.20 7.84 -0.59
N MET A 27 20.89 7.93 -1.73
CA MET A 27 20.30 7.54 -3.02
C MET A 27 20.09 6.03 -3.15
N ARG A 28 20.98 5.17 -2.63
CA ARG A 28 20.75 3.72 -2.59
C ARG A 28 19.56 3.35 -1.69
N LEU A 29 19.34 4.09 -0.60
CA LEU A 29 18.17 3.91 0.26
C LEU A 29 16.86 4.33 -0.43
N LEU A 30 16.88 5.39 -1.24
CA LEU A 30 15.71 5.84 -2.01
C LEU A 30 15.39 4.95 -3.23
N ASP A 31 16.39 4.25 -3.77
CA ASP A 31 16.28 3.35 -4.94
C ASP A 31 15.97 1.88 -4.56
N SER A 32 16.13 1.53 -3.28
CA SER A 32 15.81 0.18 -2.78
C SER A 32 14.35 0.09 -2.34
N ALA A 33 13.70 -1.02 -2.69
CA ALA A 33 12.28 -1.30 -2.41
C ALA A 33 11.90 -1.39 -0.90
N ALA A 34 12.83 -1.07 0.01
CA ALA A 34 12.64 -1.06 1.45
C ALA A 34 12.59 0.38 1.99
N ARG A 35 11.49 1.09 1.71
CA ARG A 35 11.28 2.46 2.21
C ARG A 35 11.05 2.48 3.72
N SER A 36 11.89 3.26 4.42
CA SER A 36 11.81 3.54 5.85
C SER A 36 10.70 4.56 6.14
N PRO A 37 10.01 4.53 7.31
CA PRO A 37 8.90 5.42 7.67
C PRO A 37 9.24 6.93 7.80
N LEU A 38 10.42 7.36 7.37
CA LEU A 38 10.87 8.76 7.31
C LEU A 38 10.58 9.43 5.94
N ASP A 39 9.97 8.72 4.99
CA ASP A 39 9.93 9.07 3.55
C ASP A 39 8.77 9.96 3.06
N CYS A 40 7.91 10.49 3.94
CA CYS A 40 6.88 11.43 3.50
C CYS A 40 7.50 12.82 3.24
N GLY A 41 7.93 13.06 2.00
CA GLY A 41 8.41 14.38 1.54
C GLY A 41 9.90 14.45 1.21
N MET A 42 10.55 13.32 0.90
CA MET A 42 11.91 13.30 0.35
C MET A 42 11.86 13.08 -1.17
N GLY A 43 12.70 13.82 -1.91
CA GLY A 43 12.88 13.68 -3.36
C GLY A 43 14.34 13.81 -3.74
N VAL A 44 14.67 13.55 -5.01
CA VAL A 44 16.01 13.82 -5.54
C VAL A 44 15.93 14.95 -6.53
N LEU A 45 16.67 16.02 -6.27
CA LEU A 45 16.80 17.15 -7.18
C LEU A 45 18.04 16.93 -8.05
N ARG A 46 17.86 16.99 -9.37
CA ARG A 46 18.91 16.81 -10.37
C ARG A 46 18.96 18.01 -11.31
N TYR A 47 20.13 18.57 -11.52
CA TYR A 47 20.32 19.67 -12.46
C TYR A 47 21.71 19.60 -13.10
N THR A 48 21.89 20.35 -14.18
CA THR A 48 23.19 20.50 -14.84
C THR A 48 23.75 21.87 -14.49
N SER A 49 24.91 21.91 -13.82
CA SER A 49 25.56 23.16 -13.45
C SER A 49 25.93 23.99 -14.69
N ARG A 50 26.24 25.28 -14.49
CA ARG A 50 26.78 26.15 -15.55
C ARG A 50 28.08 25.61 -16.18
N THR A 51 28.82 24.78 -15.44
CA THR A 51 30.04 24.11 -15.90
C THR A 51 29.77 22.77 -16.59
N GLY A 52 28.51 22.42 -16.86
CA GLY A 52 28.12 21.19 -17.56
C GLY A 52 28.11 19.93 -16.68
N VAL A 53 28.31 20.06 -15.37
CA VAL A 53 28.35 18.92 -14.44
C VAL A 53 26.94 18.58 -13.97
N ARG A 54 26.53 17.32 -14.12
CA ARG A 54 25.27 16.83 -13.55
C ARG A 54 25.41 16.61 -12.04
N VAL A 55 24.58 17.30 -11.28
CA VAL A 55 24.52 17.26 -9.82
C VAL A 55 23.19 16.63 -9.41
N ALA A 56 23.22 15.70 -8.45
CA ALA A 56 22.04 15.07 -7.87
C ALA A 56 22.13 15.09 -6.35
N LEU A 57 21.10 15.61 -5.69
CA LEU A 57 21.08 15.83 -4.23
C LEU A 57 19.73 15.37 -3.67
N PRO A 58 19.72 14.65 -2.53
CA PRO A 58 18.49 14.40 -1.80
C PRO A 58 17.99 15.72 -1.19
N VAL A 59 16.69 15.96 -1.31
CA VAL A 59 16.04 17.19 -0.83
C VAL A 59 14.71 16.86 -0.18
N GLN A 60 14.33 17.65 0.82
CA GLN A 60 12.98 17.63 1.35
C GLN A 60 12.10 18.50 0.45
N VAL A 61 11.02 17.91 -0.05
CA VAL A 61 10.07 18.52 -0.99
C VAL A 61 8.76 18.83 -0.26
N ALA A 62 8.20 19.99 -0.55
CA ALA A 62 6.82 20.34 -0.28
C ALA A 62 6.10 20.52 -1.63
N ARG A 63 4.95 19.89 -1.81
CA ARG A 63 4.15 20.03 -3.04
C ARG A 63 3.12 21.14 -2.84
N ASP A 64 2.93 21.96 -3.86
CA ASP A 64 1.97 23.07 -3.90
C ASP A 64 1.40 23.16 -5.32
N ASP A 65 0.29 22.45 -5.56
CA ASP A 65 -0.38 22.32 -6.87
C ASP A 65 0.54 21.96 -8.05
N ASP A 66 0.87 22.94 -8.91
CA ASP A 66 1.73 22.82 -10.09
C ASP A 66 3.22 23.04 -9.77
N ARG A 67 3.56 23.17 -8.48
CA ARG A 67 4.89 23.53 -8.00
C ARG A 67 5.41 22.57 -6.95
N VAL A 68 6.72 22.50 -6.88
CA VAL A 68 7.45 21.88 -5.76
C VAL A 68 8.34 22.92 -5.12
N VAL A 69 8.26 23.02 -3.80
CA VAL A 69 9.09 23.89 -2.98
C VAL A 69 10.13 23.04 -2.26
N VAL A 70 11.39 23.41 -2.40
CA VAL A 70 12.53 22.77 -1.72
C VAL A 70 13.18 23.78 -0.79
N LEU A 71 13.28 23.45 0.49
CA LEU A 71 14.05 24.27 1.44
C LEU A 71 15.56 23.98 1.28
N ALA A 72 16.34 25.02 1.05
CA ALA A 72 17.79 24.96 1.14
C ALA A 72 18.23 25.13 2.62
N GLY A 73 18.07 24.07 3.43
CA GLY A 73 18.48 24.11 4.84
C GLY A 73 19.96 24.44 4.99
N ASP A 74 20.32 25.26 5.98
CA ASP A 74 21.66 25.85 6.13
C ASP A 74 22.17 26.50 4.83
N ALA A 75 21.36 27.39 4.24
CA ALA A 75 21.64 28.03 2.95
C ALA A 75 23.03 28.67 2.91
N ALA A 76 23.47 29.30 4.01
CA ALA A 76 24.80 29.90 4.16
C ALA A 76 25.96 28.91 3.94
N LYS A 77 25.78 27.63 4.31
CA LYS A 77 26.80 26.57 4.16
C LYS A 77 26.75 25.88 2.80
N LYS A 78 25.73 26.16 1.98
CA LYS A 78 25.47 25.46 0.70
C LYS A 78 25.55 26.42 -0.48
N ARG A 79 25.96 25.90 -1.64
CA ARG A 79 26.13 26.69 -2.86
C ARG A 79 25.22 26.26 -4.02
N TRP A 80 24.55 25.12 -3.91
CA TRP A 80 23.75 24.55 -5.01
C TRP A 80 22.55 25.42 -5.38
N TRP A 81 21.89 26.04 -4.40
CA TRP A 81 20.69 26.86 -4.60
C TRP A 81 20.97 28.11 -5.44
N ARG A 82 22.20 28.64 -5.40
CA ARG A 82 22.65 29.80 -6.21
C ARG A 82 22.57 29.56 -7.71
N HIS A 83 22.52 28.29 -8.14
CA HIS A 83 22.27 27.96 -9.54
C HIS A 83 20.89 28.47 -10.01
N PHE A 84 19.92 28.49 -9.09
CA PHE A 84 18.52 28.85 -9.34
C PHE A 84 18.21 30.32 -9.01
N THR A 85 19.22 31.16 -8.73
CA THR A 85 19.01 32.62 -8.58
C THR A 85 18.44 33.23 -9.85
N GLY A 86 18.71 32.63 -11.02
CA GLY A 86 17.92 32.82 -12.23
C GLY A 86 17.11 31.56 -12.56
N ARG A 87 16.11 31.68 -13.44
CA ARG A 87 15.33 30.53 -13.92
C ARG A 87 16.25 29.50 -14.57
N ALA A 88 16.26 28.29 -14.05
CA ALA A 88 17.11 27.21 -14.58
C ALA A 88 16.35 25.88 -14.66
N PRO A 89 16.63 25.05 -15.69
CA PRO A 89 16.01 23.74 -15.84
C PRO A 89 16.48 22.80 -14.72
N VAL A 90 15.54 22.02 -14.19
CA VAL A 90 15.77 21.06 -13.11
C VAL A 90 14.90 19.84 -13.32
N GLU A 91 15.38 18.69 -12.89
CA GLU A 91 14.60 17.47 -12.81
C GLU A 91 14.42 17.08 -11.35
N VAL A 92 13.22 16.65 -10.98
CA VAL A 92 12.92 16.18 -9.63
C VAL A 92 12.40 14.76 -9.70
N LEU A 93 13.01 13.86 -8.94
CA LEU A 93 12.50 12.51 -8.72
C LEU A 93 11.39 12.59 -7.68
N LEU A 94 10.16 12.37 -8.13
CA LEU A 94 8.95 12.36 -7.33
C LEU A 94 8.25 11.02 -7.58
N ASP A 95 7.92 10.29 -6.51
CA ASP A 95 7.20 9.00 -6.59
C ASP A 95 7.82 8.00 -7.60
N GLY A 96 9.15 7.99 -7.71
CA GLY A 96 9.89 7.09 -8.60
C GLY A 96 9.93 7.51 -10.08
N ARG A 97 9.40 8.69 -10.43
CA ARG A 97 9.46 9.24 -11.80
C ARG A 97 10.18 10.59 -11.82
N TRP A 98 11.01 10.80 -12.84
CA TRP A 98 11.68 12.08 -13.08
C TRP A 98 10.72 13.05 -13.77
N HIS A 99 10.59 14.25 -13.19
CA HIS A 99 9.78 15.33 -13.73
C HIS A 99 10.67 16.51 -14.06
N GLY A 100 10.61 17.01 -15.30
CA GLY A 100 11.36 18.18 -15.74
C GLY A 100 10.56 19.47 -15.46
N GLY A 101 11.20 20.43 -14.82
CA GLY A 101 10.64 21.73 -14.48
C GLY A 101 11.67 22.85 -14.53
N THR A 102 11.26 24.03 -14.07
CA THR A 102 12.11 25.22 -13.97
C THR A 102 12.19 25.66 -12.52
N GLY A 103 13.40 25.68 -11.96
CA GLY A 103 13.67 26.11 -10.59
C GLY A 103 14.00 27.61 -10.51
N VAL A 104 13.49 28.26 -9.46
CA VAL A 104 13.76 29.67 -9.11
C VAL A 104 13.92 29.80 -7.61
N VAL A 105 14.91 30.59 -7.16
CA VAL A 105 15.09 30.91 -5.73
C VAL A 105 14.04 31.91 -5.28
N VAL A 106 13.43 31.63 -4.13
CA VAL A 106 12.55 32.53 -3.39
C VAL A 106 13.06 32.59 -1.95
N THR A 107 13.23 33.79 -1.40
CA THR A 107 13.75 34.02 -0.05
C THR A 107 12.69 34.67 0.83
N GLY A 108 12.78 34.43 2.13
CA GLY A 108 11.97 35.09 3.14
C GLY A 108 10.85 34.20 3.70
N PRO A 109 10.58 34.29 5.01
CA PRO A 109 9.66 33.40 5.72
C PRO A 109 8.18 33.71 5.47
N GLU A 110 7.89 34.90 4.93
CA GLU A 110 6.54 35.35 4.57
C GLU A 110 6.17 35.00 3.12
N SER A 111 7.08 34.41 2.35
CA SER A 111 6.80 34.02 0.98
C SER A 111 5.71 32.93 0.92
N ALA A 112 4.92 32.92 -0.16
CA ALA A 112 3.97 31.83 -0.43
C ALA A 112 4.64 30.45 -0.43
N ALA A 113 5.92 30.39 -0.85
CA ALA A 113 6.75 29.18 -0.77
C ALA A 113 6.99 28.72 0.67
N ALA A 114 7.26 29.64 1.60
CA ALA A 114 7.43 29.34 3.01
C ALA A 114 6.12 28.86 3.67
N GLU A 115 4.98 29.43 3.29
CA GLU A 115 3.66 28.98 3.76
C GLU A 115 3.32 27.57 3.25
N ALA A 116 3.51 27.31 1.95
CA ALA A 116 3.37 25.97 1.37
C ALA A 116 4.28 24.95 2.06
N TYR A 117 5.53 25.33 2.33
CA TYR A 117 6.47 24.46 3.03
C TYR A 117 6.04 24.18 4.49
N ARG A 118 5.55 25.18 5.23
CA ARG A 118 5.01 25.02 6.59
C ARG A 118 3.78 24.11 6.62
N ARG A 119 2.86 24.26 5.66
CA ARG A 119 1.68 23.38 5.53
C ARG A 119 2.10 21.92 5.33
N ALA A 120 3.13 21.66 4.52
CA ALA A 120 3.65 20.33 4.28
C ALA A 120 4.47 19.76 5.44
N HIS A 121 5.24 20.61 6.14
CA HIS A 121 6.17 20.22 7.20
C HIS A 121 5.98 21.06 8.49
N PRO A 122 4.89 20.86 9.26
CA PRO A 122 4.54 21.73 10.39
C PRO A 122 5.54 21.73 11.55
N ARG A 123 6.44 20.75 11.59
CA ARG A 123 7.44 20.58 12.66
C ARG A 123 8.78 21.26 12.35
N VAL A 124 8.96 21.78 11.13
CA VAL A 124 10.21 22.44 10.72
C VAL A 124 10.10 23.92 11.05
N ALA A 125 10.92 24.39 11.98
CA ALA A 125 11.11 25.82 12.22
C ALA A 125 11.90 26.42 11.04
N LEU A 126 11.32 27.44 10.40
CA LEU A 126 11.97 28.14 9.30
C LEU A 126 12.81 29.31 9.85
N PRO A 127 14.11 29.39 9.53
CA PRO A 127 14.93 30.56 9.81
C PRO A 127 14.41 31.82 9.09
N GLU A 128 14.76 33.01 9.58
CA GLU A 128 14.41 34.27 8.90
C GLU A 128 15.09 34.41 7.52
N ASP A 129 16.25 33.81 7.32
CA ASP A 129 16.98 33.75 6.05
C ASP A 129 16.62 32.50 5.22
N ALA A 130 15.47 31.87 5.49
CA ALA A 130 15.03 30.68 4.79
C ALA A 130 15.01 30.91 3.27
N THR A 131 15.78 30.07 2.58
CA THR A 131 15.92 30.09 1.12
C THR A 131 15.23 28.88 0.53
N PHE A 132 14.31 29.12 -0.39
CA PHE A 132 13.54 28.09 -1.09
C PHE A 132 13.92 28.05 -2.56
N VAL A 133 13.87 26.86 -3.15
CA VAL A 133 13.87 26.68 -4.60
C VAL A 133 12.48 26.20 -4.99
N VAL A 134 11.75 27.06 -5.68
CA VAL A 134 10.41 26.78 -6.22
C VAL A 134 10.58 26.26 -7.64
N ILE A 135 9.99 25.11 -7.91
CA ILE A 135 10.12 24.38 -9.16
C ILE A 135 8.75 24.32 -9.80
N THR A 136 8.58 25.00 -10.93
CA THR A 136 7.34 25.01 -11.72
C THR A 136 7.46 24.03 -12.88
N PHE A 137 6.40 23.28 -13.14
CA PHE A 137 6.38 22.26 -14.21
C PHE A 137 5.58 22.78 -15.43
N PRO A 138 5.93 22.37 -16.68
CA PRO A 138 5.25 22.85 -17.90
C PRO A 138 3.79 22.40 -18.04
N GLY A 139 3.33 21.50 -17.19
CA GLY A 139 1.95 21.04 -17.10
C GLY A 139 1.65 20.63 -15.66
N PRO A 140 0.39 20.25 -15.35
CA PRO A 140 0.02 19.77 -14.03
C PRO A 140 0.97 18.64 -13.64
N LEU A 141 1.59 18.75 -12.47
CA LEU A 141 2.24 17.58 -11.87
C LEU A 141 1.23 16.44 -11.84
N PRO A 142 1.61 15.19 -12.17
CA PRO A 142 0.72 14.06 -11.93
C PRO A 142 0.34 14.11 -10.46
N SER A 143 -0.94 14.35 -10.23
CA SER A 143 -1.44 14.70 -8.93
C SER A 143 -1.19 13.54 -7.98
N THR A 144 -0.48 13.81 -6.88
CA THR A 144 -0.56 12.96 -5.69
C THR A 144 -1.86 13.25 -4.93
N LEU A 145 -2.95 13.43 -5.67
CA LEU A 145 -4.25 13.29 -5.07
C LEU A 145 -4.30 11.85 -4.55
N PRO A 146 -4.70 11.64 -3.28
CA PRO A 146 -4.85 10.29 -2.76
C PRO A 146 -5.65 9.46 -3.77
N LEU A 147 -5.30 8.18 -3.95
CA LEU A 147 -6.12 7.32 -4.82
C LEU A 147 -7.56 7.35 -4.31
N ARG A 148 -8.50 7.74 -5.18
CA ARG A 148 -9.93 7.86 -4.89
C ARG A 148 -10.77 7.17 -5.97
N GLY A 149 -12.05 6.98 -5.68
CA GLY A 149 -13.04 6.54 -6.67
C GLY A 149 -12.69 5.23 -7.39
N ARG A 150 -12.86 5.22 -8.72
CA ARG A 150 -12.67 4.03 -9.58
C ARG A 150 -11.21 3.54 -9.63
N PRO A 151 -10.19 4.40 -9.78
CA PRO A 151 -8.79 3.97 -9.72
C PRO A 151 -8.44 3.25 -8.42
N LEU A 152 -8.92 3.75 -7.27
CA LEU A 152 -8.73 3.10 -5.97
C LEU A 152 -9.34 1.70 -5.96
N ALA A 153 -10.61 1.58 -6.36
CA ALA A 153 -11.31 0.29 -6.37
C ALA A 153 -10.64 -0.74 -7.30
N ARG A 154 -10.12 -0.32 -8.47
CA ARG A 154 -9.40 -1.20 -9.40
C ARG A 154 -8.06 -1.68 -8.83
N ALA A 155 -7.27 -0.76 -8.28
CA ALA A 155 -6.00 -1.10 -7.65
C ALA A 155 -6.21 -2.01 -6.43
N TRP A 156 -7.26 -1.72 -5.63
CA TRP A 156 -7.69 -2.55 -4.52
C TRP A 156 -8.05 -3.96 -4.97
N PHE A 157 -8.97 -4.09 -5.93
CA PHE A 157 -9.38 -5.38 -6.46
C PHE A 157 -8.17 -6.23 -6.90
N ALA A 158 -7.34 -5.71 -7.80
CA ALA A 158 -6.21 -6.48 -8.33
C ALA A 158 -5.19 -6.88 -7.24
N THR A 159 -4.80 -5.94 -6.38
CA THR A 159 -3.76 -6.17 -5.38
C THR A 159 -4.26 -7.06 -4.24
N VAL A 160 -5.46 -6.80 -3.74
CA VAL A 160 -6.04 -7.54 -2.61
C VAL A 160 -6.44 -8.94 -3.05
N THR A 161 -6.97 -9.14 -4.27
CA THR A 161 -7.24 -10.48 -4.77
C THR A 161 -5.98 -11.31 -4.87
N LEU A 162 -4.88 -10.76 -5.42
CA LEU A 162 -3.63 -11.50 -5.50
C LEU A 162 -3.06 -11.82 -4.12
N ALA A 163 -3.08 -10.86 -3.19
CA ALA A 163 -2.54 -11.04 -1.85
C ALA A 163 -3.37 -12.05 -1.03
N GLU A 164 -4.69 -11.95 -1.12
CA GLU A 164 -5.63 -12.88 -0.47
C GLU A 164 -5.50 -14.29 -1.04
N PHE A 165 -5.51 -14.43 -2.37
CA PHE A 165 -5.35 -15.73 -3.02
C PHE A 165 -4.01 -16.39 -2.66
N THR A 166 -2.92 -15.61 -2.64
CA THR A 166 -1.60 -16.10 -2.19
C THR A 166 -1.61 -16.44 -0.70
N GLY A 167 -2.30 -15.64 0.12
CA GLY A 167 -2.49 -15.87 1.54
C GLY A 167 -3.20 -17.17 1.83
N PHE A 168 -4.34 -17.40 1.19
CA PHE A 168 -5.19 -18.59 1.31
C PHE A 168 -4.47 -19.88 0.93
N ALA A 169 -3.52 -19.83 -0.01
CA ALA A 169 -2.72 -20.99 -0.37
C ALA A 169 -1.92 -21.56 0.81
N VAL A 170 -1.54 -20.73 1.79
CA VAL A 170 -0.78 -21.16 2.97
C VAL A 170 -1.59 -22.11 3.86
N PRO A 171 -2.76 -21.72 4.43
CA PRO A 171 -3.59 -22.61 5.22
C PRO A 171 -4.16 -23.78 4.41
N ALA A 172 -4.42 -23.63 3.12
CA ALA A 172 -4.82 -24.75 2.26
C ALA A 172 -3.73 -25.84 2.20
N CYS A 173 -2.48 -25.45 1.96
CA CYS A 173 -1.34 -26.37 1.98
C CYS A 173 -1.13 -26.97 3.37
N VAL A 174 -1.11 -26.14 4.42
CA VAL A 174 -0.93 -26.60 5.80
C VAL A 174 -2.02 -27.59 6.20
N GLY A 175 -3.29 -27.30 5.90
CA GLY A 175 -4.41 -28.20 6.15
C GLY A 175 -4.25 -29.53 5.42
N THR A 176 -3.78 -29.52 4.17
CA THR A 176 -3.50 -30.73 3.40
C THR A 176 -2.39 -31.58 4.03
N PHE A 177 -1.26 -30.95 4.41
CA PHE A 177 -0.12 -31.67 5.01
C PHE A 177 -0.39 -32.16 6.44
N THR A 178 -1.33 -31.55 7.15
CA THR A 178 -1.67 -31.88 8.54
C THR A 178 -2.97 -32.70 8.68
N ALA A 179 -3.65 -33.04 7.58
CA ALA A 179 -4.95 -33.71 7.59
C ALA A 179 -4.97 -35.06 8.33
N GLY A 180 -3.83 -35.78 8.40
CA GLY A 180 -3.70 -37.04 9.13
C GLY A 180 -3.00 -36.92 10.49
N MET A 181 -2.68 -35.71 10.95
CA MET A 181 -1.98 -35.48 12.21
C MET A 181 -2.95 -35.27 13.38
N THR A 182 -2.43 -35.34 14.61
CA THR A 182 -3.23 -35.07 15.81
C THR A 182 -3.62 -33.58 15.90
N SER A 183 -4.73 -33.27 16.55
CA SER A 183 -5.20 -31.89 16.75
C SER A 183 -4.17 -31.00 17.45
N ALA A 184 -3.30 -31.58 18.28
CA ALA A 184 -2.20 -30.89 18.95
C ALA A 184 -1.16 -30.30 17.97
N VAL A 185 -1.06 -30.85 16.76
CA VAL A 185 -0.19 -30.34 15.68
C VAL A 185 -0.99 -29.51 14.68
N THR A 186 -2.15 -30.03 14.25
CA THR A 186 -2.98 -29.41 13.20
C THR A 186 -3.51 -28.04 13.62
N VAL A 187 -3.99 -27.90 14.87
CA VAL A 187 -4.58 -26.63 15.34
C VAL A 187 -3.53 -25.51 15.41
N PRO A 188 -2.38 -25.66 16.10
CA PRO A 188 -1.35 -24.62 16.09
C PRO A 188 -0.82 -24.30 14.68
N ALA A 189 -0.64 -25.31 13.83
CA ALA A 189 -0.17 -25.10 12.47
C ALA A 189 -1.15 -24.24 11.64
N LEU A 190 -2.46 -24.54 11.72
CA LEU A 190 -3.48 -23.77 11.03
C LEU A 190 -3.68 -22.37 11.61
N LEU A 191 -3.50 -22.17 12.92
CA LEU A 191 -3.50 -20.83 13.52
C LEU A 191 -2.35 -19.96 13.01
N VAL A 192 -1.14 -20.53 12.93
CA VAL A 192 0.02 -19.84 12.34
C VAL A 192 -0.22 -19.56 10.86
N ALA A 193 -0.74 -20.53 10.11
CA ALA A 193 -1.07 -20.36 8.70
C ALA A 193 -2.11 -19.25 8.48
N GLY A 194 -3.17 -19.20 9.29
CA GLY A 194 -4.17 -18.13 9.27
C GLY A 194 -3.61 -16.76 9.62
N ALA A 195 -2.64 -16.68 10.54
CA ALA A 195 -1.93 -15.43 10.81
C ALA A 195 -1.08 -14.97 9.62
N VAL A 196 -0.45 -15.91 8.89
CA VAL A 196 0.32 -15.62 7.67
C VAL A 196 -0.60 -15.14 6.54
N GLU A 197 -1.73 -15.81 6.34
CA GLU A 197 -2.77 -15.37 5.41
C GLU A 197 -3.24 -13.94 5.74
N GLY A 198 -3.59 -13.68 7.00
CA GLY A 198 -3.99 -12.35 7.45
C GLY A 198 -2.88 -11.30 7.30
N CYS A 199 -1.61 -11.68 7.43
CA CYS A 199 -0.48 -10.80 7.12
C CYS A 199 -0.43 -10.42 5.64
N LEU A 200 -0.60 -11.39 4.74
CA LEU A 200 -0.57 -11.18 3.29
C LEU A 200 -1.78 -10.35 2.83
N LEU A 201 -2.98 -10.70 3.27
CA LEU A 201 -4.20 -9.91 3.05
C LEU A 201 -4.02 -8.47 3.54
N GLY A 202 -3.62 -8.31 4.80
CA GLY A 202 -3.39 -7.00 5.41
C GLY A 202 -2.31 -6.21 4.68
N TRP A 203 -1.27 -6.88 4.17
CA TRP A 203 -0.20 -6.25 3.39
C TRP A 203 -0.71 -5.74 2.04
N GLY A 204 -1.46 -6.56 1.30
CA GLY A 204 -2.05 -6.15 0.02
C GLY A 204 -3.01 -4.98 0.17
N GLN A 205 -3.85 -5.02 1.20
CA GLN A 205 -4.75 -3.91 1.55
C GLN A 205 -3.96 -2.65 1.93
N ALA A 206 -2.95 -2.76 2.81
CA ALA A 206 -2.16 -1.62 3.26
C ALA A 206 -1.32 -1.00 2.13
N ALA A 207 -0.86 -1.79 1.16
CA ALA A 207 -0.13 -1.32 -0.01
C ALA A 207 -1.00 -0.34 -0.82
N VAL A 208 -2.26 -0.68 -1.08
CA VAL A 208 -3.19 0.21 -1.79
C VAL A 208 -3.66 1.35 -0.87
N LEU A 209 -4.08 1.03 0.36
CA LEU A 209 -4.66 1.99 1.30
C LEU A 209 -3.72 3.15 1.64
N SER A 210 -2.41 2.89 1.70
CA SER A 210 -1.42 3.93 1.97
C SER A 210 -1.32 5.01 0.89
N HIS A 211 -1.76 4.73 -0.34
CA HIS A 211 -1.88 5.75 -1.39
C HIS A 211 -3.15 6.58 -1.23
N ALA A 212 -4.18 6.07 -0.54
CA ALA A 212 -5.43 6.78 -0.27
C ALA A 212 -5.43 7.51 1.10
N LEU A 213 -4.67 6.98 2.07
CA LEU A 213 -4.51 7.46 3.44
C LEU A 213 -3.01 7.45 3.83
N PRO A 214 -2.21 8.45 3.41
CA PRO A 214 -0.75 8.45 3.62
C PRO A 214 -0.30 8.43 5.10
N ARG A 215 -1.16 8.89 6.02
CA ARG A 215 -0.89 8.90 7.46
C ARG A 215 -1.13 7.55 8.14
N LEU A 216 -1.73 6.59 7.43
CA LEU A 216 -2.04 5.26 7.98
C LEU A 216 -0.77 4.44 8.15
N ARG A 217 -0.55 3.94 9.37
CA ARG A 217 0.60 3.08 9.69
C ARG A 217 0.36 1.67 9.17
N ARG A 218 0.95 1.32 8.01
CA ARG A 218 0.83 -0.01 7.36
C ARG A 218 1.01 -1.17 8.34
N ARG A 219 2.03 -1.11 9.21
CA ARG A 219 2.31 -2.18 10.20
C ARG A 219 1.14 -2.46 11.15
N ARG A 220 0.43 -1.42 11.61
CA ARG A 220 -0.73 -1.60 12.51
C ARG A 220 -1.90 -2.25 11.78
N TRP A 221 -2.11 -1.90 10.51
CA TRP A 221 -3.13 -2.52 9.67
C TRP A 221 -2.85 -4.01 9.44
N ILE A 222 -1.61 -4.35 9.09
CA ILE A 222 -1.18 -5.72 8.87
C ILE A 222 -1.34 -6.54 10.16
N ALA A 223 -0.81 -6.05 11.29
CA ALA A 223 -0.90 -6.75 12.57
C ALA A 223 -2.36 -6.94 13.04
N ALA A 224 -3.21 -5.92 12.88
CA ALA A 224 -4.63 -6.04 13.21
C ALA A 224 -5.34 -7.09 12.34
N THR A 225 -5.03 -7.13 11.05
CA THR A 225 -5.61 -8.10 10.11
C THR A 225 -5.13 -9.52 10.42
N ALA A 226 -3.83 -9.70 10.67
CA ALA A 226 -3.24 -10.98 11.04
C ALA A 226 -3.81 -11.54 12.36
N GLY A 227 -3.91 -10.71 13.40
CA GLY A 227 -4.48 -11.12 14.68
C GLY A 227 -5.95 -11.49 14.58
N ALA A 228 -6.74 -10.74 13.80
CA ALA A 228 -8.13 -11.06 13.56
C ALA A 228 -8.31 -12.32 12.70
N ALA A 229 -7.46 -12.53 11.69
CA ALA A 229 -7.47 -13.76 10.91
C ALA A 229 -7.14 -14.98 11.78
N ALA A 230 -6.13 -14.90 12.65
CA ALA A 230 -5.84 -15.97 13.61
C ALA A 230 -7.03 -16.28 14.53
N LEU A 231 -7.75 -15.25 15.00
CA LEU A 231 -8.99 -15.43 15.76
C LEU A 231 -10.09 -16.09 14.91
N ALA A 232 -10.25 -15.69 13.65
CA ALA A 232 -11.21 -16.30 12.74
C ALA A 232 -10.90 -17.79 12.51
N TYR A 233 -9.63 -18.16 12.33
CA TYR A 233 -9.20 -19.56 12.24
C TYR A 233 -9.47 -20.32 13.53
N LEU A 234 -9.19 -19.73 14.69
CA LEU A 234 -9.48 -20.37 15.97
C LEU A 234 -10.97 -20.72 16.08
N ILE A 235 -11.85 -19.78 15.71
CA ILE A 235 -13.29 -20.01 15.72
C ILE A 235 -13.69 -21.05 14.66
N GLY A 236 -13.14 -20.95 13.45
CA GLY A 236 -13.43 -21.85 12.33
C GLY A 236 -12.99 -23.30 12.57
N LEU A 237 -12.02 -23.52 13.47
CA LEU A 237 -11.55 -24.85 13.84
C LEU A 237 -12.38 -25.50 14.95
N ILE A 238 -13.25 -24.76 15.65
CA ILE A 238 -14.09 -25.32 16.73
C ILE A 238 -14.89 -26.56 16.27
N PRO A 239 -15.59 -26.56 15.12
CA PRO A 239 -16.29 -27.75 14.64
C PRO A 239 -15.37 -28.94 14.36
N SER A 240 -14.12 -28.70 13.97
CA SER A 240 -13.14 -29.77 13.73
C SER A 240 -12.60 -30.38 15.02
N ILE A 241 -12.58 -29.61 16.12
CA ILE A 241 -12.06 -30.06 17.43
C ILE A 241 -13.16 -30.75 18.24
N TYR A 242 -14.40 -30.20 18.20
CA TYR A 242 -15.51 -30.63 19.04
C TYR A 242 -16.66 -31.26 18.24
N GLY A 243 -16.44 -31.66 16.99
CA GLY A 243 -17.48 -32.10 16.06
C GLY A 243 -18.42 -33.18 16.61
N GLU A 244 -17.86 -34.22 17.24
CA GLU A 244 -18.66 -35.29 17.86
C GLU A 244 -19.54 -34.79 19.00
N SER A 245 -18.98 -33.95 19.88
CA SER A 245 -19.75 -33.36 20.98
C SER A 245 -20.82 -32.40 20.47
N MET A 246 -20.52 -31.61 19.44
CA MET A 246 -21.48 -30.67 18.83
C MET A 246 -22.60 -31.40 18.09
N ALA A 247 -22.33 -32.55 17.47
CA ALA A 247 -23.33 -33.36 16.77
C ALA A 247 -24.38 -33.96 17.73
N ALA A 248 -24.04 -34.12 19.01
CA ALA A 248 -24.97 -34.59 20.04
C ALA A 248 -25.93 -33.51 20.56
N TRP A 249 -25.74 -32.24 20.18
CA TRP A 249 -26.56 -31.13 20.69
C TRP A 249 -27.92 -31.06 19.98
N PRO A 250 -28.98 -30.57 20.66
CA PRO A 250 -30.24 -30.29 20.00
C PRO A 250 -30.06 -29.25 18.87
N PRO A 251 -30.80 -29.35 17.74
CA PRO A 251 -30.56 -28.55 16.55
C PRO A 251 -30.65 -27.03 16.77
N VAL A 252 -31.59 -26.58 17.60
CA VAL A 252 -31.83 -25.14 17.84
C VAL A 252 -30.66 -24.49 18.61
N PRO A 253 -30.23 -24.99 19.79
CA PRO A 253 -29.01 -24.52 20.44
C PRO A 253 -27.76 -24.54 19.55
N LEU A 254 -27.57 -25.62 18.77
CA LEU A 254 -26.44 -25.74 17.86
C LEU A 254 -26.47 -24.64 16.79
N ALA A 255 -27.62 -24.40 16.16
CA ALA A 255 -27.78 -23.36 15.16
C ALA A 255 -27.51 -21.95 15.74
N ILE A 256 -27.96 -21.67 16.97
CA ILE A 256 -27.69 -20.40 17.65
C ILE A 256 -26.18 -20.22 17.88
N VAL A 257 -25.50 -21.22 18.43
CA VAL A 257 -24.05 -21.15 18.69
C VAL A 257 -23.27 -20.98 17.39
N VAL A 258 -23.60 -21.74 16.34
CA VAL A 258 -22.96 -21.63 15.01
C VAL A 258 -23.19 -20.24 14.42
N ALA A 259 -24.40 -19.69 14.51
CA ALA A 259 -24.70 -18.35 14.02
C ALA A 259 -23.91 -17.26 14.78
N LEU A 260 -23.81 -17.37 16.11
CA LEU A 260 -23.04 -16.44 16.95
C LEU A 260 -21.55 -16.51 16.63
N LEU A 261 -20.96 -17.70 16.63
CA LEU A 261 -19.54 -17.91 16.31
C LEU A 261 -19.23 -17.47 14.88
N GLY A 262 -20.08 -17.83 13.92
CA GLY A 262 -19.96 -17.39 12.53
C GLY A 262 -20.00 -15.86 12.40
N THR A 263 -20.88 -15.19 13.14
CA THR A 263 -20.95 -13.73 13.15
C THR A 263 -19.69 -13.10 13.71
N VAL A 264 -19.18 -13.61 14.84
CA VAL A 264 -17.91 -13.14 15.43
C VAL A 264 -16.74 -13.36 14.48
N LEU A 265 -16.66 -14.54 13.86
CA LEU A 265 -15.67 -14.88 12.84
C LEU A 265 -15.70 -13.87 11.69
N LEU A 266 -16.86 -13.66 11.07
CA LEU A 266 -17.02 -12.77 9.91
C LEU A 266 -16.84 -11.28 10.25
N ALA A 267 -17.10 -10.87 11.49
CA ALA A 267 -16.92 -9.48 11.94
C ALA A 267 -15.51 -9.18 12.46
N SER A 268 -14.71 -10.20 12.78
CA SER A 268 -13.40 -10.06 13.43
C SER A 268 -12.44 -9.14 12.67
N ILE A 269 -12.18 -9.42 11.39
CA ILE A 269 -11.24 -8.68 10.54
C ILE A 269 -11.71 -7.23 10.35
N GLY A 270 -12.99 -7.04 9.99
CA GLY A 270 -13.58 -5.72 9.79
C GLY A 270 -13.49 -4.86 11.06
N THR A 271 -13.73 -5.46 12.23
CA THR A 271 -13.64 -4.78 13.53
C THR A 271 -12.21 -4.40 13.87
N ALA A 272 -11.24 -5.29 13.71
CA ALA A 272 -9.83 -5.01 13.97
C ALA A 272 -9.28 -3.89 13.06
N GLN A 273 -9.66 -3.92 11.78
CA GLN A 273 -9.30 -2.88 10.82
C GLN A 273 -9.99 -1.55 11.10
N TRP A 274 -11.25 -1.57 11.55
CA TRP A 274 -11.99 -0.38 11.97
C TRP A 274 -11.27 0.36 13.11
N LEU A 275 -10.68 -0.34 14.08
CA LEU A 275 -9.93 0.28 15.18
C LEU A 275 -8.76 1.15 14.67
N VAL A 276 -8.18 0.79 13.52
CA VAL A 276 -7.14 1.58 12.83
C VAL A 276 -7.77 2.68 11.97
N LEU A 277 -8.86 2.37 11.26
CA LEU A 277 -9.51 3.28 10.31
C LEU A 277 -10.25 4.44 10.98
N ARG A 278 -10.80 4.23 12.18
CA ARG A 278 -11.57 5.24 12.94
C ARG A 278 -10.79 6.52 13.26
N CYS A 279 -9.45 6.43 13.31
CA CYS A 279 -8.59 7.60 13.49
C CYS A 279 -8.41 8.44 12.20
N HIS A 280 -8.90 7.95 11.06
CA HIS A 280 -8.65 8.54 9.74
C HIS A 280 -9.93 8.89 8.96
N VAL A 281 -11.06 8.23 9.25
CA VAL A 281 -12.32 8.36 8.48
C VAL A 281 -13.51 8.52 9.42
N ARG A 282 -14.34 9.56 9.22
CA ARG A 282 -15.52 9.88 10.07
C ARG A 282 -16.56 8.75 10.15
N HIS A 283 -16.81 8.05 9.05
CA HIS A 283 -17.78 6.94 8.98
C HIS A 283 -17.13 5.56 8.89
N ALA A 284 -15.94 5.41 9.50
CA ALA A 284 -15.17 4.17 9.45
C ALA A 284 -15.96 2.93 9.90
N ALA A 285 -16.96 3.06 10.78
CA ALA A 285 -17.75 1.94 11.27
C ALA A 285 -18.50 1.17 10.17
N ARG A 286 -18.80 1.81 9.03
CA ARG A 286 -19.41 1.13 7.86
C ARG A 286 -18.48 0.08 7.24
N TRP A 287 -17.19 0.10 7.57
CA TRP A 287 -16.22 -0.91 7.14
C TRP A 287 -16.51 -2.30 7.70
N ILE A 288 -17.06 -2.38 8.93
CA ILE A 288 -17.37 -3.66 9.60
C ILE A 288 -18.41 -4.44 8.80
N PRO A 289 -19.66 -3.94 8.60
CA PRO A 289 -20.68 -4.68 7.85
C PRO A 289 -20.28 -4.91 6.39
N ALA A 290 -19.52 -4.00 5.77
CA ALA A 290 -19.00 -4.20 4.42
C ALA A 290 -18.04 -5.38 4.32
N THR A 291 -17.11 -5.51 5.28
CA THR A 291 -16.14 -6.61 5.33
C THR A 291 -16.83 -7.92 5.68
N THR A 292 -17.78 -7.91 6.62
CA THR A 292 -18.61 -9.06 6.96
C THR A 292 -19.38 -9.55 5.74
N ALA A 293 -20.10 -8.67 5.04
CA ALA A 293 -20.81 -9.04 3.82
C ALA A 293 -19.87 -9.57 2.72
N ALA A 294 -18.70 -8.96 2.56
CA ALA A 294 -17.71 -9.40 1.59
C ALA A 294 -17.24 -10.84 1.84
N TRP A 295 -16.95 -11.19 3.10
CA TRP A 295 -16.56 -12.54 3.49
C TRP A 295 -17.71 -13.54 3.43
N THR A 296 -18.92 -13.15 3.83
CA THR A 296 -20.10 -14.02 3.71
C THR A 296 -20.33 -14.42 2.26
N VAL A 297 -20.33 -13.44 1.34
CA VAL A 297 -20.52 -13.72 -0.09
C VAL A 297 -19.32 -14.47 -0.67
N GLY A 298 -18.09 -14.12 -0.29
CA GLY A 298 -16.88 -14.81 -0.74
C GLY A 298 -16.85 -16.29 -0.34
N LEU A 299 -17.11 -16.60 0.93
CA LEU A 299 -17.19 -17.98 1.43
C LEU A 299 -18.40 -18.72 0.82
N GLY A 300 -19.51 -18.04 0.58
CA GLY A 300 -20.65 -18.61 -0.14
C GLY A 300 -20.28 -18.98 -1.58
N MET A 301 -19.53 -18.13 -2.28
CA MET A 301 -19.02 -18.42 -3.63
C MET A 301 -18.00 -19.55 -3.62
N PHE A 302 -17.09 -19.58 -2.63
CA PHE A 302 -16.14 -20.67 -2.45
C PHE A 302 -16.88 -22.01 -2.28
N THR A 303 -17.74 -22.10 -1.26
CA THR A 303 -18.42 -23.35 -0.91
C THR A 303 -19.42 -23.79 -1.97
N GLY A 304 -20.18 -22.86 -2.57
CA GLY A 304 -21.08 -23.14 -3.68
C GLY A 304 -20.36 -23.64 -4.94
N PHE A 305 -19.10 -23.23 -5.15
CA PHE A 305 -18.28 -23.70 -6.27
C PHE A 305 -17.57 -25.02 -5.96
N THR A 306 -16.88 -25.13 -4.82
CA THR A 306 -16.00 -26.26 -4.52
C THR A 306 -16.75 -27.50 -4.05
N THR A 307 -17.76 -27.35 -3.18
CA THR A 307 -18.50 -28.46 -2.56
C THR A 307 -19.14 -29.42 -3.57
N PRO A 308 -19.85 -28.97 -4.63
CA PRO A 308 -20.42 -29.91 -5.61
C PRO A 308 -19.34 -30.59 -6.48
N LEU A 309 -18.16 -29.98 -6.63
CA LEU A 309 -17.10 -30.46 -7.52
C LEU A 309 -16.13 -31.41 -6.82
N TRP A 310 -15.88 -31.25 -5.53
CA TRP A 310 -15.04 -32.16 -4.75
C TRP A 310 -15.78 -33.47 -4.45
N GLN A 311 -15.22 -34.58 -4.93
CA GLN A 311 -15.77 -35.93 -4.75
C GLN A 311 -14.69 -36.86 -4.17
N PRO A 312 -15.07 -37.85 -3.34
CA PRO A 312 -14.13 -38.86 -2.85
C PRO A 312 -13.45 -39.61 -4.00
N GLY A 313 -12.15 -39.91 -3.85
CA GLY A 313 -11.38 -40.69 -4.82
C GLY A 313 -10.93 -39.94 -6.07
N GLN A 314 -11.16 -38.62 -6.16
CA GLN A 314 -10.70 -37.81 -7.29
C GLN A 314 -9.17 -37.71 -7.38
N PRO A 315 -8.61 -37.56 -8.59
CA PRO A 315 -7.19 -37.28 -8.77
C PRO A 315 -6.79 -36.00 -8.03
N LEU A 316 -5.64 -36.02 -7.34
CA LEU A 316 -5.11 -34.88 -6.58
C LEU A 316 -5.07 -33.60 -7.41
N ALA A 317 -4.65 -33.69 -8.68
CA ALA A 317 -4.58 -32.55 -9.59
C ALA A 317 -5.95 -31.87 -9.79
N LEU A 318 -7.04 -32.65 -9.89
CA LEU A 318 -8.39 -32.12 -10.04
C LEU A 318 -8.85 -31.43 -8.73
N THR A 319 -8.65 -32.08 -7.58
CA THR A 319 -8.97 -31.52 -6.27
C THR A 319 -8.27 -30.18 -6.03
N VAL A 320 -6.98 -30.12 -6.33
CA VAL A 320 -6.16 -28.89 -6.23
C VAL A 320 -6.67 -27.83 -7.20
N THR A 321 -6.99 -28.19 -8.44
CA THR A 321 -7.50 -27.24 -9.45
C THR A 321 -8.83 -26.62 -9.00
N ILE A 322 -9.76 -27.42 -8.48
CA ILE A 322 -11.04 -26.94 -7.94
C ILE A 322 -10.79 -26.00 -6.75
N GLY A 323 -9.90 -26.37 -5.83
CA GLY A 323 -9.56 -25.55 -4.66
C GLY A 323 -8.92 -24.21 -5.03
N VAL A 324 -8.00 -24.22 -6.01
CA VAL A 324 -7.36 -23.01 -6.54
C VAL A 324 -8.39 -22.09 -7.20
N ALA A 325 -9.25 -22.63 -8.06
CA ALA A 325 -10.30 -21.86 -8.72
C ALA A 325 -11.30 -21.28 -7.69
N GLY A 326 -11.72 -22.07 -6.71
CA GLY A 326 -12.57 -21.63 -5.62
C GLY A 326 -11.93 -20.53 -4.77
N GLY A 327 -10.66 -20.70 -4.38
CA GLY A 327 -9.91 -19.70 -3.60
C GLY A 327 -9.76 -18.38 -4.34
N LEU A 328 -9.50 -18.43 -5.66
CA LEU A 328 -9.45 -17.23 -6.50
C LEU A 328 -10.82 -16.54 -6.58
N LEU A 329 -11.91 -17.30 -6.73
CA LEU A 329 -13.27 -16.76 -6.77
C LEU A 329 -13.64 -16.07 -5.45
N MET A 330 -13.30 -16.69 -4.31
CA MET A 330 -13.46 -16.12 -2.99
C MET A 330 -12.69 -14.79 -2.86
N ALA A 331 -11.40 -14.81 -3.18
CA ALA A 331 -10.51 -13.65 -3.09
C ALA A 331 -10.95 -12.50 -4.00
N ALA A 332 -11.42 -12.80 -5.22
CA ALA A 332 -11.96 -11.81 -6.13
C ALA A 332 -13.25 -11.18 -5.59
N THR A 333 -14.16 -12.02 -5.08
CA THR A 333 -15.44 -11.57 -4.53
C THR A 333 -15.27 -10.66 -3.32
N THR A 334 -14.45 -11.09 -2.35
CA THR A 334 -14.17 -10.31 -1.13
C THR A 334 -13.51 -8.97 -1.48
N SER A 335 -12.55 -8.99 -2.41
CA SER A 335 -11.84 -7.78 -2.86
C SER A 335 -12.72 -6.82 -3.64
N ALA A 336 -13.66 -7.33 -4.46
CA ALA A 336 -14.60 -6.50 -5.21
C ALA A 336 -15.56 -5.75 -4.29
N ILE A 337 -16.15 -6.45 -3.32
CA ILE A 337 -17.10 -5.87 -2.36
C ILE A 337 -16.38 -4.88 -1.43
N THR A 338 -15.22 -5.24 -0.88
CA THR A 338 -14.45 -4.33 -0.01
C THR A 338 -13.91 -3.12 -0.79
N GLY A 339 -13.48 -3.30 -2.04
CA GLY A 339 -13.06 -2.19 -2.91
C GLY A 339 -14.21 -1.24 -3.25
N TYR A 340 -15.41 -1.79 -3.49
CA TYR A 340 -16.65 -1.00 -3.64
C TYR A 340 -17.00 -0.25 -2.36
N ALA A 341 -16.90 -0.86 -1.19
CA ALA A 341 -17.16 -0.17 0.07
C ALA A 341 -16.14 0.95 0.31
N LEU A 342 -14.86 0.67 0.05
CA LEU A 342 -13.77 1.62 0.25
C LEU A 342 -13.93 2.88 -0.62
N ARG A 343 -14.34 2.75 -1.89
CA ARG A 343 -14.55 3.90 -2.77
C ARG A 343 -15.66 4.87 -2.29
N HIS A 344 -16.63 4.41 -1.51
CA HIS A 344 -17.68 5.28 -0.94
C HIS A 344 -17.33 5.77 0.47
N LEU A 345 -16.49 5.04 1.19
CA LEU A 345 -15.93 5.47 2.47
C LEU A 345 -14.90 6.60 2.32
N LEU A 346 -14.20 6.63 1.19
CA LEU A 346 -13.19 7.62 0.84
C LEU A 346 -13.65 8.42 -0.40
N PRO A 347 -14.65 9.31 -0.27
CA PRO A 347 -15.11 10.17 -1.37
C PRO A 347 -14.00 11.11 -1.86
#